data_AF-A0A535HUH0-F1
#
_entry.id   AF-A0A535HUH0-F1
#
_cell.length_a   1.000
_cell.length_b   1.000
_cell.length_c   1.000
_cell.angle_alpha   90.00
_cell.angle_beta   90.00
_cell.angle_gamma   90.00
#
_symmetry.space_group_name_H-M   'P 1'
#
loop_
_entity.id
_entity.type
_entity.pdbx_description
1 polymer ?
#
loop_
_entity_poly.entity_id
_entity_poly.type
_entity_poly.pdbx_seq_one_letter_code
_entity_poly.pdbx_strand_id
1 'polypeptide(L)' 'MHAGDLAWAGRRRHRPLKVGRRKLAVGVSAGIALYPEDGGDADALMRHADAAMYSIKREPARPRRR' A
#
# COMPACT_ATOMS: atom_id res chain seq x y z
N MET A 1 -12.40 -21.67 1.81
CA MET A 1 -11.43 -21.05 0.89
C MET A 1 -11.32 -19.59 1.29
N HIS A 2 -10.35 -19.25 2.14
CA HIS A 2 -10.22 -17.91 2.73
C HIS A 2 -9.43 -17.03 1.77
N ALA A 3 -10.10 -16.14 1.05
CA ALA A 3 -9.47 -15.09 0.26
C ALA A 3 -9.18 -13.87 1.15
N GLY A 4 -8.42 -14.09 2.22
CA GLY A 4 -7.79 -13.01 3.01
C GLY A 4 -6.30 -13.01 2.68
N ASP A 5 -5.67 -11.83 2.65
CA ASP A 5 -4.22 -11.63 2.48
C ASP A 5 -3.64 -11.65 1.06
N LEU A 6 -4.37 -11.13 0.07
CA LEU A 6 -3.71 -10.59 -1.13
C LEU A 6 -3.19 -9.18 -0.85
N ALA A 7 -2.15 -9.08 -0.03
CA ALA A 7 -1.29 -7.90 -0.01
C ALA A 7 -0.66 -7.76 -1.41
N TRP A 8 -1.31 -7.00 -2.29
CA TRP A 8 -0.84 -6.67 -3.63
C TRP A 8 0.41 -5.78 -3.54
N ALA A 9 1.54 -6.37 -3.16
CA ALA A 9 2.84 -5.71 -3.05
C ALA A 9 3.53 -5.51 -4.42
N GLY A 10 2.74 -5.18 -5.45
CA GLY A 10 3.22 -4.94 -6.81
C GLY A 10 4.02 -3.64 -6.90
N ARG A 11 5.36 -3.70 -6.91
CA ARG A 11 6.21 -2.50 -6.96
C ARG A 11 6.32 -1.93 -8.38
N ARG A 12 5.32 -1.17 -8.82
CA ARG A 12 5.54 -0.17 -9.90
C ARG A 12 6.32 1.01 -9.31
N ARG A 13 7.60 1.13 -9.66
CA ARG A 13 8.44 2.27 -9.27
C ARG A 13 8.27 3.37 -10.31
N HIS A 14 7.64 4.48 -9.93
CA HIS A 14 7.64 5.67 -10.76
C HIS A 14 9.06 6.22 -10.93
N ARG A 15 9.32 6.91 -12.05
CA ARG A 15 10.60 7.57 -12.30
C ARG A 15 10.90 8.56 -11.15
N PRO A 16 12.14 8.63 -10.63
CA PRO A 16 12.48 9.53 -9.54
C PRO A 16 12.04 10.97 -9.83
N LEU A 17 11.38 11.59 -8.87
CA LEU A 17 10.92 12.97 -8.95
C LEU A 17 12.10 13.90 -8.69
N LYS A 18 12.24 14.95 -9.50
CA LYS A 18 13.27 15.97 -9.31
C LYS A 18 12.71 17.08 -8.42
N VAL A 19 13.27 17.24 -7.22
CA VAL A 19 12.90 18.30 -6.28
C VAL A 19 14.14 19.16 -6.05
N GLY A 20 14.20 20.30 -6.74
CA GLY A 20 15.40 21.13 -6.83
C GLY A 20 16.57 20.37 -7.48
N ARG A 21 17.68 20.26 -6.74
CA ARG A 21 18.89 19.51 -7.17
C ARG A 21 18.85 18.02 -6.81
N ARG A 22 17.84 17.54 -6.10
CA ARG A 22 17.76 16.16 -5.59
C ARG A 22 16.82 15.30 -6.45
N LYS A 23 17.17 14.03 -6.61
CA LYS A 23 16.28 12.99 -7.17
C LYS A 23 15.71 12.17 -6.02
N LEU A 24 14.39 12.22 -5.85
CA LEU A 24 13.67 11.51 -4.79
C LEU A 24 12.93 10.32 -5.39
N ALA A 25 13.08 9.16 -4.79
CA ALA A 25 12.26 7.99 -5.11
C ALA A 25 11.16 7.86 -4.06
N VAL A 26 9.91 7.83 -4.51
CA VAL A 26 8.74 7.67 -3.63
C VAL A 26 8.25 6.23 -3.74
N GLY A 27 8.03 5.59 -2.60
CA GLY A 27 7.30 4.32 -2.51
C GLY A 27 5.82 4.59 -2.23
N VAL A 28 4.94 3.79 -2.82
CA VAL A 28 3.49 3.85 -2.57
C VAL A 28 3.06 2.51 -1.98
N SER A 29 2.24 2.56 -0.94
CA SER A 29 1.53 1.42 -0.37
C SER A 29 0.04 1.71 -0.47
N ALA A 30 -0.76 0.71 -0.82
CA ALA A 30 -2.20 0.80 -0.92
C ALA A 30 -2.83 -0.44 -0.28
N GLY A 31 -3.89 -0.24 0.48
CA GLY A 31 -4.71 -1.31 1.04
C GLY A 31 -6.01 -1.43 0.25
N ILE A 32 -6.57 -2.64 0.25
CA ILE A 32 -7.76 -3.01 -0.52
C ILE A 32 -8.75 -3.65 0.46
N ALA A 33 -10.03 -3.35 0.29
CA ALA A 33 -11.15 -4.00 0.99
C ALA A 33 -12.21 -4.40 -0.04
N LEU A 34 -12.88 -5.53 0.19
CA LEU A 34 -13.88 -6.13 -0.70
C LEU A 34 -15.26 -6.12 -0.05
N TYR A 35 -16.27 -5.68 -0.79
CA TYR A 35 -17.66 -5.80 -0.37
C TYR A 35 -18.26 -7.11 -0.89
N PRO A 36 -19.02 -7.87 -0.07
CA PRO A 36 -19.40 -7.56 1.32
C PRO A 36 -18.44 -8.11 2.40
N GLU A 37 -17.36 -8.77 2.01
CA GLU A 37 -16.49 -9.55 2.92
C GLU A 37 -15.82 -8.72 4.02
N ASP A 38 -15.38 -7.51 3.69
CA ASP A 38 -14.67 -6.57 4.56
C ASP A 38 -15.59 -5.44 5.09
N GLY A 39 -16.90 -5.55 4.91
CA GLY A 39 -17.85 -4.59 5.44
C GLY A 39 -19.12 -4.45 4.63
N GLY A 40 -20.22 -4.15 5.32
CA GLY A 40 -21.54 -3.91 4.71
C GLY A 40 -21.80 -2.46 4.31
N ASP A 41 -20.89 -1.54 4.65
CA ASP A 41 -21.02 -0.11 4.37
C ASP A 41 -19.66 0.53 4.05
N ALA A 42 -19.70 1.78 3.58
CA ALA A 42 -18.51 2.50 3.13
C ALA A 42 -17.51 2.77 4.27
N ASP A 43 -17.99 3.01 5.49
CA ASP A 43 -17.13 3.29 6.64
C ASP A 43 -16.36 2.04 7.06
N ALA A 44 -17.01 0.87 7.06
CA ALA A 44 -16.37 -0.42 7.31
C ALA A 44 -15.30 -0.71 6.25
N LEU A 45 -15.63 -0.59 4.95
CA LEU A 45 -14.67 -0.82 3.87
C LEU A 45 -13.46 0.13 3.94
N MET A 46 -13.68 1.41 4.25
CA MET A 46 -12.60 2.40 4.44
C MET A 46 -11.66 2.00 5.57
N ARG A 47 -12.21 1.58 6.73
CA ARG A 47 -11.41 1.12 7.88
C ARG A 47 -10.59 -0.13 7.55
N HIS A 48 -11.19 -1.08 6.85
CA HIS A 48 -10.51 -2.31 6.44
C HIS A 48 -9.39 -2.02 5.42
N ALA A 49 -9.64 -1.16 4.43
CA ALA A 49 -8.61 -0.75 3.47
C ALA A 49 -7.45 0.01 4.14
N ASP A 50 -7.74 0.88 5.10
CA ASP A 50 -6.70 1.60 5.85
C ASP A 50 -5.85 0.65 6.71
N ALA A 51 -6.50 -0.31 7.39
CA ALA A 51 -5.80 -1.33 8.17
C ALA A 51 -4.86 -2.18 7.27
N ALA A 52 -5.34 -2.61 6.10
CA ALA A 52 -4.55 -3.34 5.12
C ALA A 52 -3.39 -2.50 4.54
N MET A 53 -3.59 -1.18 4.36
CA MET A 53 -2.52 -0.28 3.91
C MET A 53 -1.44 -0.11 4.99
N TYR A 54 -1.87 0.02 6.25
CA TYR A 54 -0.97 0.25 7.37
C TYR A 54 -0.10 -0.97 7.68
N SER A 55 -0.62 -2.19 7.50
CA SER A 55 0.19 -3.42 7.62
C SER A 55 1.35 -3.42 6.62
N ILE A 56 1.11 -2.98 5.38
CA ILE A 56 2.14 -2.86 4.33
C ILE A 56 3.12 -1.72 4.64
N LYS A 57 2.64 -0.59 5.15
CA LYS A 57 3.47 0.59 5.42
C LYS A 57 4.43 0.40 6.60
N ARG A 58 4.11 -0.51 7.53
CA ARG A 58 4.98 -0.86 8.67
C ARG A 58 6.23 -1.62 8.26
N GLU A 59 6.29 -2.16 7.04
CA GLU A 59 7.52 -2.73 6.52
C GLU A 59 8.55 -1.62 6.23
N PRO A 60 9.76 -1.69 6.80
CA PRO A 60 10.79 -0.69 6.54
C PRO A 60 11.15 -0.70 5.05
N ALA A 61 11.25 0.49 4.46
CA ALA A 61 11.71 0.65 3.10
C ALA A 61 13.10 0.01 2.96
N ARG A 62 13.20 -1.12 2.24
CA ARG A 62 14.48 -1.84 2.12
C ARG A 62 15.57 -0.88 1.60
N PRO A 63 16.73 -0.83 2.27
CA PRO A 63 17.81 0.06 1.87
C PRO A 63 18.24 -0.27 0.44
N ARG A 64 18.49 0.78 -0.35
CA ARG A 64 18.95 0.63 -1.72
C ARG A 64 20.35 0.03 -1.66
N ARG A 65 20.50 -1.24 -2.06
CA ARG A 65 21.83 -1.78 -2.39
C ARG A 65 22.40 -0.90 -3.52
N ARG A 66 23.57 -0.33 -3.24
CA ARG A 66 24.39 0.41 -4.21
C ARG A 66 24.77 -0.48 -5.37
#